data_AF-A0A0L6JT85-F1
#
_entry.id   AF-A0A0L6JT85-F1
#
_cell.length_a   1.000
_cell.length_b   1.000
_cell.length_c   1.000
_cell.angle_alpha   90.00
_cell.angle_beta   90.00
_cell.angle_gamma   90.00
#
_symmetry.space_group_name_H-M   'P 1'
#
loop_
_entity.id
_entity.type
_entity.pdbx_description
1 polymer ?
#
loop_
_entity_poly.entity_id
_entity_poly.type
_entity_poly.pdbx_seq_one_letter_code
_entity_poly.pdbx_strand_id
1 'polypeptide(L)'
;MHTYTRIYIIGIFEFNSCNKNKSTENTAFKQQLKMNCFFTRCEVINMLEKELEKKLRTAVKAIGGLALKFVSPGMAGVPDRMVLLPNGRIYFSELKRHGEKLRPLQQKRKQQLEMLGFKVYCIDSASSLEGFLREVGL
;
A
#
# COMPACT_ATOMS: atom_id res chain seq x y z
N MET A 1 -49.82 10.46 10.08
CA MET A 1 -49.01 9.24 10.08
C MET A 1 -47.72 9.53 9.33
N HIS A 2 -46.58 9.57 10.00
CA HIS A 2 -45.31 9.08 9.47
C HIS A 2 -44.31 8.93 10.61
N THR A 3 -43.57 7.84 10.53
CA THR A 3 -42.81 7.17 11.57
C THR A 3 -41.47 7.85 11.81
N TYR A 4 -41.09 7.93 13.09
CA TYR A 4 -39.75 8.20 13.55
C TYR A 4 -38.80 7.04 13.19
N THR A 5 -37.60 7.36 12.70
CA THR A 5 -36.42 6.51 12.91
C THR A 5 -35.29 7.38 13.43
N ARG A 6 -34.95 7.14 14.70
CA ARG A 6 -33.88 7.75 15.47
C ARG A 6 -32.64 6.85 15.32
N ILE A 7 -31.55 7.36 14.73
CA ILE A 7 -30.22 6.76 14.91
C ILE A 7 -29.26 7.90 15.27
N TYR A 8 -28.63 7.72 16.43
CA TYR A 8 -27.73 8.64 17.10
C TYR A 8 -26.43 8.83 16.31
N ILE A 9 -26.12 10.07 15.93
CA ILE A 9 -24.75 10.50 15.64
C ILE A 9 -24.27 11.27 16.87
N ILE A 10 -23.40 10.63 17.63
CA ILE A 10 -22.63 11.20 18.73
C ILE A 10 -21.36 11.78 18.10
N GLY A 11 -20.96 12.97 18.52
CA GLY A 11 -19.58 13.45 18.35
C GLY A 11 -19.43 14.64 17.42
N ILE A 12 -19.84 15.79 17.94
CA ILE A 12 -19.48 17.13 17.48
C ILE A 12 -17.95 17.28 17.48
N PHE A 13 -17.37 17.65 16.34
CA PHE A 13 -16.17 18.47 16.30
C PHE A 13 -16.53 19.73 15.50
N GLU A 14 -16.70 20.83 16.22
CA GLU A 14 -17.07 22.15 15.68
C GLU A 14 -15.99 22.65 14.73
N PHE A 15 -16.37 22.87 13.47
CA PHE A 15 -15.60 23.70 12.55
C PHE A 15 -15.99 25.15 12.80
N ASN A 16 -15.21 25.86 13.61
CA ASN A 16 -15.32 27.31 13.69
C ASN A 16 -14.78 27.92 12.39
N SER A 17 -15.72 28.41 11.57
CA SER A 17 -15.43 29.25 10.41
C SER A 17 -15.06 30.65 10.89
N CYS A 18 -13.86 31.15 10.55
CA CYS A 18 -13.49 32.55 10.74
C CYS A 18 -13.19 33.22 9.39
N ASN A 19 -13.84 34.36 9.19
CA ASN A 19 -13.94 35.12 7.95
C ASN A 19 -12.75 36.12 7.79
N LYS A 20 -12.53 36.56 6.55
CA LYS A 20 -11.38 37.28 5.97
C LYS A 20 -10.95 38.58 6.71
N ASN A 21 -9.64 38.83 6.86
CA ASN A 21 -8.88 39.90 6.16
C ASN A 21 -7.48 40.22 6.75
N LYS A 22 -6.49 40.21 5.85
CA LYS A 22 -5.23 41.00 5.74
C LYS A 22 -4.11 40.94 6.80
N SER A 23 -2.91 40.93 6.20
CA SER A 23 -1.58 41.38 6.67
C SER A 23 -0.68 40.38 7.43
N THR A 24 0.53 40.26 6.89
CA THR A 24 1.73 39.52 7.34
C THR A 24 1.76 38.02 7.04
N GLU A 25 2.30 37.71 5.85
CA GLU A 25 2.75 36.38 5.47
C GLU A 25 3.87 35.92 6.41
N ASN A 26 3.57 35.03 7.35
CA ASN A 26 4.58 34.31 8.11
C ASN A 26 4.93 33.00 7.37
N THR A 27 6.16 32.92 6.88
CA THR A 27 6.74 31.85 6.05
C THR A 27 6.53 30.45 6.66
N ALA A 28 6.40 30.36 7.99
CA ALA A 28 6.14 29.13 8.74
C ALA A 28 4.75 28.52 8.47
N PHE A 29 3.70 29.31 8.20
CA PHE A 29 2.35 28.79 8.01
C PHE A 29 2.15 28.17 6.61
N LYS A 30 2.82 28.72 5.59
CA LYS A 30 2.92 28.09 4.26
C LYS A 30 3.69 26.76 4.32
N GLN A 31 4.63 26.62 5.26
CA GLN A 31 5.40 25.39 5.43
C GLN A 31 4.60 24.31 6.20
N GLN A 32 3.79 24.71 7.17
CA GLN A 32 2.87 23.82 7.88
C GLN A 32 1.74 23.30 6.96
N LEU A 33 1.20 24.14 6.07
CA LEU A 33 0.21 23.72 5.07
C LEU A 33 0.81 22.85 3.96
N LYS A 34 2.11 23.00 3.63
CA LYS A 34 2.83 22.06 2.75
C LYS A 34 3.09 20.70 3.42
N MET A 35 3.21 20.65 4.75
CA MET A 35 3.36 19.40 5.51
C MET A 35 2.03 18.70 5.79
N ASN A 36 0.95 19.44 6.02
CA ASN A 36 -0.37 18.86 6.28
C ASN A 36 -1.16 18.53 5.00
N CYS A 37 -0.78 19.08 3.85
CA CYS A 37 -1.27 18.64 2.54
C CYS A 37 -0.47 17.44 1.97
N PHE A 38 0.53 16.94 2.69
CA PHE A 38 1.22 15.69 2.34
C PHE A 38 0.41 14.44 2.75
N PHE A 39 -0.64 14.62 3.56
CA PHE A 39 -1.33 13.52 4.23
C PHE A 39 -2.84 13.42 3.98
N THR A 40 -3.46 14.29 3.18
CA THR A 40 -4.89 14.16 2.83
C THR A 40 -5.19 14.59 1.40
N ARG A 41 -4.74 13.78 0.45
CA ARG A 41 -5.47 13.55 -0.80
C ARG A 41 -5.04 12.20 -1.35
N CYS A 42 -5.92 11.20 -1.23
CA CYS A 42 -5.92 10.05 -2.11
C CYS A 42 -6.03 10.57 -3.56
N GLU A 43 -4.92 10.95 -4.15
CA GLU A 43 -4.79 10.79 -5.59
C GLU A 43 -4.79 9.28 -5.80
N VAL A 44 -5.83 8.78 -6.45
CA VAL A 44 -5.82 7.46 -7.09
C VAL A 44 -4.77 7.57 -8.21
N ILE A 45 -3.49 7.63 -7.82
CA ILE A 45 -2.38 7.58 -8.75
C ILE A 45 -2.48 6.20 -9.34
N ASN A 46 -2.71 6.13 -10.65
CA ASN A 46 -2.58 4.92 -11.44
C ASN A 46 -1.11 4.50 -11.40
N MET A 47 -0.66 4.01 -10.24
CA MET A 47 0.71 3.60 -10.03
C MET A 47 0.96 2.41 -10.94
N LEU A 48 1.93 2.59 -11.82
CA LEU A 48 2.40 1.53 -12.68
C LEU A 48 3.05 0.45 -11.81
N GLU A 49 2.96 -0.78 -12.28
CA GLU A 49 3.55 -1.96 -11.65
C GLU A 49 5.05 -1.74 -11.33
N LYS A 50 5.79 -1.09 -12.24
CA LYS A 50 7.20 -0.74 -12.07
C LYS A 50 7.47 0.19 -10.87
N GLU A 51 6.57 1.12 -10.58
CA GLU A 51 6.73 2.04 -9.45
C GLU A 51 6.47 1.33 -8.12
N LEU A 52 5.45 0.46 -8.06
CA LEU A 52 5.22 -0.42 -6.92
C LEU A 52 6.41 -1.34 -6.68
N GLU A 53 6.97 -1.92 -7.74
CA GLU A 53 8.17 -2.75 -7.65
C GLU A 53 9.36 -1.98 -7.07
N LYS A 54 9.61 -0.76 -7.57
CA LYS A 54 10.72 0.07 -7.10
C LYS A 54 10.56 0.41 -5.61
N LYS A 55 9.34 0.77 -5.18
CA LYS A 55 9.04 1.06 -3.78
C LYS A 55 9.23 -0.17 -2.89
N LEU A 56 8.71 -1.33 -3.30
CA LEU A 56 8.92 -2.59 -2.61
C LEU A 56 10.41 -2.90 -2.41
N ARG A 57 11.20 -2.85 -3.50
CA ARG A 57 12.65 -3.13 -3.44
C ARG A 57 13.38 -2.17 -2.51
N THR A 58 13.00 -0.89 -2.53
CA THR A 58 13.62 0.14 -1.69
C THR A 58 13.31 -0.11 -0.22
N ALA A 59 12.04 -0.38 0.11
CA ALA A 59 11.61 -0.65 1.47
C ALA A 59 12.23 -1.94 2.04
N VAL A 60 12.22 -3.03 1.26
CA VAL A 60 12.87 -4.29 1.65
C VAL A 60 14.36 -4.11 1.89
N LYS A 61 15.05 -3.33 1.03
CA LYS A 61 16.48 -3.04 1.21
C LYS A 61 16.73 -2.22 2.49
N ALA A 62 15.85 -1.28 2.83
CA ALA A 62 15.99 -0.44 4.02
C ALA A 62 15.97 -1.25 5.33
N ILE A 63 15.29 -2.40 5.35
CA ILE A 63 15.26 -3.34 6.50
C ILE A 63 16.29 -4.47 6.40
N GLY A 64 17.30 -4.32 5.54
CA GLY A 64 18.37 -5.31 5.36
C GLY A 64 17.95 -6.57 4.60
N GLY A 65 16.82 -6.54 3.89
CA GLY A 65 16.35 -7.63 3.05
C GLY A 65 16.76 -7.52 1.58
N LEU A 66 16.40 -8.54 0.81
CA LEU A 66 16.60 -8.62 -0.64
C LEU A 66 15.28 -8.96 -1.34
N ALA A 67 14.89 -8.16 -2.33
CA ALA A 67 13.74 -8.44 -3.20
C ALA A 67 14.21 -8.86 -4.60
N LEU A 68 14.53 -10.15 -4.73
CA LEU A 68 15.09 -10.74 -5.94
C LEU A 68 14.00 -10.99 -6.98
N LYS A 69 14.31 -10.78 -8.26
CA LYS A 69 13.42 -11.22 -9.35
C LYS A 69 13.37 -12.75 -9.34
N PHE A 70 12.18 -13.33 -9.24
CA PHE A 70 12.03 -14.78 -9.22
C PHE A 70 11.74 -15.29 -10.63
N VAL A 71 12.63 -16.14 -11.12
CA VAL A 71 12.53 -16.80 -12.41
C VAL A 71 12.80 -18.28 -12.18
N SER A 72 11.91 -19.13 -12.69
CA SER A 72 12.05 -20.58 -12.58
C SER A 72 11.97 -21.20 -13.98
N PRO A 73 13.11 -21.59 -14.57
CA PRO A 73 13.11 -22.36 -15.81
C PRO A 73 12.28 -23.64 -15.62
N GLY A 74 11.29 -23.85 -16.49
CA GLY A 74 10.37 -25.00 -16.40
C GLY A 74 9.12 -24.78 -15.54
N MET A 75 8.98 -23.65 -14.84
CA MET A 75 7.78 -23.33 -14.06
C MET A 75 7.22 -21.94 -14.40
N ALA A 76 6.17 -21.92 -15.23
CA ALA A 76 5.46 -20.68 -15.56
C ALA A 76 4.50 -20.23 -14.45
N GLY A 77 4.30 -18.90 -14.38
CA GLY A 77 3.36 -18.25 -13.48
C GLY A 77 3.83 -18.11 -12.03
N VAL A 78 5.14 -18.23 -11.78
CA VAL A 78 5.73 -17.93 -10.48
C VAL A 78 5.57 -16.44 -10.14
N PRO A 79 5.51 -16.08 -8.84
CA PRO A 79 5.46 -14.68 -8.42
C PRO A 79 6.65 -13.86 -8.93
N ASP A 80 6.46 -12.56 -9.17
CA ASP A 80 7.51 -11.69 -9.74
C ASP A 80 8.77 -11.59 -8.86
N ARG A 81 8.58 -11.56 -7.53
CA ARG A 81 9.67 -11.35 -6.58
C ARG A 81 9.66 -12.37 -5.44
N MET A 82 10.87 -12.77 -5.07
CA MET A 82 11.17 -13.47 -3.82
C MET A 82 11.82 -12.46 -2.86
N VAL A 83 11.16 -12.22 -1.74
CA VAL A 83 11.59 -11.30 -0.69
C VAL A 83 12.22 -12.10 0.44
N LEU A 84 13.53 -11.94 0.61
CA LEU A 84 14.35 -12.55 1.65
C LEU A 84 14.62 -11.52 2.73
N LEU A 85 14.32 -11.84 3.98
CA LEU A 85 14.53 -10.96 5.12
C LEU A 85 15.46 -11.62 6.15
N PRO A 86 16.01 -10.83 7.09
CA PRO A 86 16.72 -11.37 8.23
C PRO A 86 15.91 -12.43 8.99
N ASN A 87 16.63 -13.34 9.65
CA ASN A 87 16.10 -14.48 10.40
C ASN A 87 15.40 -15.54 9.53
N GLY A 88 15.82 -15.67 8.27
CA GLY A 88 15.34 -16.74 7.37
C GLY A 88 13.90 -16.58 6.91
N ARG A 89 13.30 -15.39 7.07
CA ARG A 89 11.92 -15.14 6.65
C ARG A 89 11.87 -14.93 5.13
N ILE A 90 11.01 -15.68 4.46
CA ILE A 90 10.83 -15.63 3.00
C ILE A 90 9.38 -15.32 2.68
N TYR A 91 9.18 -14.38 1.77
CA TYR A 91 7.88 -14.00 1.23
C TYR A 91 7.96 -13.96 -0.29
N PHE A 92 6.82 -14.16 -0.95
CA PHE A 92 6.69 -13.95 -2.38
C PHE A 92 5.74 -12.78 -2.63
N SER A 93 6.04 -11.98 -3.65
CA SER A 93 5.14 -10.93 -4.09
C SER A 93 4.94 -10.97 -5.60
N GLU A 94 3.69 -11.01 -6.00
CA GLU A 94 3.23 -10.72 -7.35
C GLU A 94 2.83 -9.24 -7.40
N LEU A 95 3.34 -8.51 -8.38
CA LEU A 95 3.06 -7.09 -8.58
C LEU A 95 2.11 -6.93 -9.75
N LYS A 96 1.14 -6.04 -9.59
CA LYS A 96 0.13 -5.78 -10.61
C LYS A 96 -0.09 -4.28 -10.75
N ARG A 97 -0.56 -3.86 -11.93
CA ARG A 97 -1.21 -2.54 -12.05
C ARG A 97 -2.48 -2.52 -11.21
N HIS A 98 -2.83 -1.35 -10.70
CA HIS A 98 -4.04 -1.15 -9.92
C HIS A 98 -5.30 -1.72 -10.58
N GLY A 99 -6.05 -2.54 -9.84
CA GLY A 99 -7.30 -3.18 -10.28
C GLY A 99 -7.11 -4.43 -11.13
N GLU A 100 -5.89 -4.78 -11.53
CA GLU A 100 -5.61 -6.00 -12.28
C GLU A 100 -5.61 -7.23 -11.37
N LYS A 101 -6.19 -8.32 -11.88
CA LYS A 101 -6.27 -9.59 -11.16
C LYS A 101 -5.18 -10.56 -11.58
N LEU A 102 -4.91 -11.54 -10.72
CA LEU A 102 -4.05 -12.68 -11.04
C LEU A 102 -4.63 -13.47 -12.21
N ARG A 103 -3.76 -13.85 -13.17
CA ARG A 103 -4.15 -14.82 -14.21
C ARG A 103 -4.40 -16.19 -13.59
N PRO A 104 -5.25 -17.06 -14.18
CA PRO A 104 -5.55 -18.37 -13.62
C PRO A 104 -4.32 -19.21 -13.24
N LEU A 105 -3.28 -19.19 -14.07
CA LEU A 105 -2.02 -19.89 -13.78
C LEU A 105 -1.30 -19.34 -12.54
N GLN A 106 -1.30 -18.01 -12.36
CA GLN A 106 -0.69 -17.36 -11.20
C GLN A 106 -1.48 -17.64 -9.92
N GLN A 107 -2.81 -17.69 -10.01
CA GLN A 107 -3.67 -18.11 -8.90
C GLN A 107 -3.32 -19.54 -8.46
N LYS A 108 -3.18 -20.47 -9.42
CA LYS A 108 -2.75 -21.85 -9.15
C LYS A 108 -1.38 -21.89 -8.47
N ARG A 109 -0.40 -21.13 -8.96
CA ARG A 109 0.95 -21.10 -8.35
C ARG A 109 0.95 -20.49 -6.95
N LYS A 110 0.18 -19.41 -6.77
CA LYS A 110 -0.05 -18.80 -5.46
C LYS A 110 -0.57 -19.83 -4.47
N GLN A 111 -1.65 -20.54 -4.82
CA GLN A 111 -2.22 -21.59 -3.97
C GLN A 111 -1.22 -22.70 -3.66
N GLN A 112 -0.41 -23.14 -4.63
CA GLN A 112 0.61 -24.16 -4.40
C GLN A 112 1.68 -23.71 -3.39
N LEU A 113 2.17 -22.47 -3.50
CA LEU A 113 3.13 -21.92 -2.56
C LEU A 113 2.51 -21.73 -1.16
N GLU A 114 1.26 -21.29 -1.10
CA GLU A 114 0.52 -21.14 0.16
C GLU A 114 0.27 -22.48 0.86
N MET A 115 -0.04 -23.54 0.11
CA MET A 115 -0.16 -24.91 0.64
C MET A 115 1.16 -25.44 1.22
N LEU A 116 2.31 -24.99 0.70
CA LEU A 116 3.63 -25.32 1.25
C LEU A 116 4.00 -24.48 2.49
N GLY A 117 3.12 -23.57 2.91
CA GLY A 117 3.33 -22.69 4.07
C GLY A 117 4.01 -21.36 3.76
N PHE A 118 4.24 -21.04 2.48
CA PHE A 118 4.81 -19.74 2.10
C PHE A 118 3.72 -18.67 1.97
N LYS A 119 4.05 -17.43 2.35
CA LYS A 119 3.14 -16.28 2.17
C LYS A 119 3.35 -15.65 0.80
N VAL A 120 2.26 -15.48 0.05
CA VAL A 120 2.28 -14.88 -1.31
C VAL A 120 1.35 -13.66 -1.35
N TYR A 121 1.94 -12.48 -1.53
CA TYR A 121 1.21 -11.21 -1.59
C TYR A 121 0.95 -10.80 -3.04
N CYS A 122 -0.26 -10.29 -3.31
CA CYS A 122 -0.56 -9.59 -4.56
C CYS A 122 -0.59 -8.10 -4.24
N ILE A 123 0.32 -7.34 -4.85
CA ILE A 123 0.49 -5.90 -4.58
C ILE A 123 0.10 -5.14 -5.84
N ASP A 124 -1.01 -4.43 -5.77
CA ASP A 124 -1.61 -3.68 -6.87
C ASP A 124 -1.80 -2.19 -6.56
N SER A 125 -1.40 -1.75 -5.37
CA SER A 125 -1.75 -0.44 -4.82
C SER A 125 -0.78 -0.02 -3.72
N ALA A 126 -0.79 1.28 -3.39
CA ALA A 126 -0.05 1.77 -2.22
C ALA A 126 -0.50 1.05 -0.94
N SER A 127 -1.81 0.88 -0.75
CA SER A 127 -2.37 0.30 0.46
C SER A 127 -2.02 -1.19 0.61
N SER A 128 -2.02 -1.97 -0.48
CA SER A 128 -1.57 -3.36 -0.43
C SER A 128 -0.06 -3.47 -0.14
N LEU A 129 0.74 -2.56 -0.69
CA LEU A 129 2.17 -2.46 -0.37
C LEU A 129 2.38 -2.13 1.11
N GLU A 130 1.69 -1.12 1.64
CA GLU A 130 1.75 -0.75 3.07
C GLU A 130 1.32 -1.92 3.96
N GLY A 131 0.27 -2.66 3.58
CA GLY A 131 -0.13 -3.89 4.26
C GLY A 131 0.98 -4.93 4.31
N PHE A 132 1.67 -5.15 3.19
CA PHE A 132 2.83 -6.04 3.13
C PHE A 132 4.00 -5.52 3.99
N LEU A 133 4.29 -4.21 3.96
CA LEU A 133 5.37 -3.61 4.74
C LEU A 133 5.14 -3.79 6.25
N ARG A 134 3.90 -3.59 6.72
CA ARG A 134 3.53 -3.86 8.12
C ARG A 134 3.75 -5.30 8.54
N GLU A 135 3.44 -6.25 7.67
CA GLU A 135 3.69 -7.68 7.94
C GLU A 135 5.19 -7.97 8.12
N VAL A 136 6.05 -7.36 7.30
CA VAL A 136 7.49 -7.66 7.33
C VAL A 136 8.24 -6.92 8.45
N GLY A 137 7.59 -5.96 9.10
CA GLY A 137 8.08 -5.22 10.26
C GLY A 137 8.39 -3.75 9.99
N LEU A 138 7.64 -3.10 9.08
CA LEU A 138 7.72 -1.67 8.75
C LEU A 138 6.42 -0.92 9.08
#